data_AF-A0A101GQ50-F1
#
_entry.id   AF-A0A101GQ50-F1
#
_cell.length_a   1.000
_cell.length_b   1.000
_cell.length_c   1.000
_cell.angle_alpha   90.00
_cell.angle_beta   90.00
_cell.angle_gamma   90.00
#
_symmetry.space_group_name_H-M   'P 1'
#
loop_
_entity.id
_entity.type
_entity.pdbx_description
1 polymer ?
#
loop_
_entity_poly.entity_id
_entity_poly.type
_entity_poly.pdbx_seq_one_letter_code
_entity_poly.pdbx_strand_id
1 'polypeptide(L)'
;MRKGLFFWFSILVAAGVIAGTVFFFGKVPERVVDTAMAIPAIDMDSPRFFFEAESGQLGPELPEKMAEEADESVRSLVSGLSDLLPLVAIAERSSVLGAWVANEPVFYGSFLLQPQHLKDIQEGRIPGPWLESSSGLTLGPSEREGVLRLTAGSGRVVLFLRGDREFLLASHSLEGLDRMAKALEGSQERFKTDLTVEPSWPAHLALFDGKLISQAASLRGLKAPDAPIALELAWNSRQDSGEIAWKAEGLKEWLPEKIREKVTPMAWSGPVHFPEPLIAALGVYVPEGLGGMIEKGLSVPDWMEEAGFDRSSLADLIEGPLLASVGGQSRVLLFSLPGILLQLPSRGAEGIRWIEGLWSNKWARFAFSPQPVPGFTSGGRLSIPFTMIAAANEDMVLAGVISDSTLGRPVPVDQVVPVGKEEAVLWFFADLQKAADALESLSRITDLADRFGVDETPDPEDIARLIREMRSMGQVTLVVHDLGSGMGSWKGAEVPAQ
;
A
#
# COMPACT_ATOMS: atom_id res chain seq x y z
N MET A 1 15.50 -8.09 70.39
CA MET A 1 16.59 -7.89 69.41
C MET A 1 16.33 -8.49 68.01
N ARG A 2 15.56 -9.59 67.83
CA ARG A 2 15.31 -10.19 66.50
C ARG A 2 14.46 -9.37 65.51
N LYS A 3 13.57 -8.48 65.96
CA LYS A 3 12.68 -7.70 65.07
C LYS A 3 13.38 -6.52 64.37
N GLY A 4 14.38 -5.91 65.01
CA GLY A 4 15.17 -4.83 64.40
C GLY A 4 16.09 -5.35 63.29
N LEU A 5 16.67 -6.55 63.48
CA LEU A 5 17.52 -7.17 62.48
C LEU A 5 16.74 -7.53 61.21
N PHE A 6 15.50 -8.01 61.36
CA PHE A 6 14.62 -8.26 60.22
C PHE A 6 14.25 -6.98 59.49
N PHE A 7 13.93 -5.89 60.21
CA PHE A 7 13.64 -4.59 59.60
C PHE A 7 14.81 -4.03 58.80
N TRP A 8 16.02 -4.05 59.37
CA TRP A 8 17.24 -3.59 58.67
C TRP A 8 17.65 -4.52 57.52
N PHE A 9 17.45 -5.82 57.66
CA PHE A 9 17.68 -6.78 56.58
C PHE A 9 16.69 -6.59 55.43
N SER A 10 15.40 -6.34 55.71
CA SER A 10 14.40 -6.01 54.69
C SER A 10 14.71 -4.71 53.96
N ILE A 11 15.22 -3.69 54.67
CA ILE A 11 15.65 -2.43 54.04
C ILE A 11 16.90 -2.65 53.17
N LEU A 12 17.88 -3.44 53.63
CA LEU A 12 19.08 -3.74 52.85
C LEU A 12 18.78 -4.61 51.64
N VAL A 13 17.84 -5.56 51.75
CA VAL A 13 17.37 -6.36 50.61
C VAL A 13 16.57 -5.49 49.65
N ALA A 14 15.69 -4.60 50.13
CA ALA A 14 14.98 -3.66 49.26
C ALA A 14 15.93 -2.69 48.56
N ALA A 15 16.93 -2.16 49.28
CA ALA A 15 17.96 -1.29 48.71
C ALA A 15 18.87 -2.06 47.74
N GLY A 16 19.19 -3.32 48.01
CA GLY A 16 19.95 -4.19 47.12
C GLY A 16 19.16 -4.61 45.87
N VAL A 17 17.85 -4.81 46.00
CA VAL A 17 16.94 -5.03 44.87
C VAL A 17 16.85 -3.75 44.05
N ILE A 18 16.60 -2.59 44.65
CA ILE A 18 16.54 -1.30 43.94
C ILE A 18 17.88 -0.98 43.27
N ALA A 19 19.01 -1.15 43.95
CA ALA A 19 20.34 -0.96 43.38
C ALA A 19 20.63 -1.99 42.27
N GLY A 20 20.20 -3.23 42.44
CA GLY A 20 20.29 -4.28 41.43
C GLY A 20 19.41 -3.99 40.21
N THR A 21 18.20 -3.46 40.41
CA THR A 21 17.29 -3.03 39.34
C THR A 21 17.86 -1.80 38.63
N VAL A 22 18.44 -0.83 39.33
CA VAL A 22 19.14 0.31 38.72
C VAL A 22 20.45 -0.11 38.05
N PHE A 23 21.11 -1.19 38.48
CA PHE A 23 22.34 -1.67 37.84
C PHE A 23 22.05 -2.55 36.61
N PHE A 24 21.00 -3.38 36.64
CA PHE A 24 20.61 -4.27 35.54
C PHE A 24 19.62 -3.63 34.55
N PHE A 25 18.69 -2.79 35.01
CA PHE A 25 17.73 -2.05 34.18
C PHE A 25 18.02 -0.55 34.07
N GLY A 26 18.87 0.00 34.95
CA GLY A 26 19.39 1.37 34.83
C GLY A 26 20.76 1.43 34.14
N LYS A 27 21.13 0.37 33.40
CA LYS A 27 21.75 0.65 32.10
C LYS A 27 20.73 1.50 31.36
N VAL A 28 20.97 2.82 31.42
CA VAL A 28 20.44 3.82 30.49
C VAL A 28 20.24 3.08 29.17
N PRO A 29 19.05 3.07 28.54
CA PRO A 29 18.90 2.45 27.23
C PRO A 29 20.11 2.93 26.44
N GLU A 30 20.94 2.00 25.93
CA GLU A 30 22.03 2.32 25.01
C GLU A 30 21.47 3.43 24.14
N ARG A 31 22.07 4.63 24.23
CA ARG A 31 21.56 5.86 23.64
C ARG A 31 20.84 5.46 22.38
N VAL A 32 19.51 5.60 22.31
CA VAL A 32 18.83 5.35 21.04
C VAL A 32 19.44 6.39 20.11
N VAL A 33 20.37 5.93 19.28
CA VAL A 33 21.21 6.78 18.46
C VAL A 33 20.29 7.27 17.34
N ASP A 34 19.61 8.37 17.62
CA ASP A 34 18.62 8.95 16.74
C ASP A 34 19.32 9.74 15.63
N THR A 35 19.29 9.18 14.43
CA THR A 35 19.88 9.78 13.22
C THR A 35 19.23 11.11 12.86
N ALA A 36 17.97 11.35 13.26
CA ALA A 36 17.27 12.61 13.01
C ALA A 36 17.87 13.80 13.79
N MET A 37 18.63 13.55 14.87
CA MET A 37 19.29 14.61 15.64
C MET A 37 20.31 15.43 14.83
N ALA A 38 20.85 14.86 13.75
CA ALA A 38 21.78 15.54 12.86
C ALA A 38 21.08 16.35 11.75
N ILE A 39 19.75 16.26 11.65
CA ILE A 39 18.97 16.96 10.62
C ILE A 39 18.61 18.36 11.12
N PRO A 40 19.07 19.44 10.45
CA PRO A 40 18.75 20.81 10.86
C PRO A 40 17.29 21.15 10.63
N ALA A 41 16.75 22.08 11.42
CA ALA A 41 15.41 22.64 11.18
C ALA A 41 15.31 23.32 9.80
N ILE A 42 14.13 23.20 9.20
CA ILE A 42 13.71 23.84 7.95
C ILE A 42 12.39 24.60 8.17
N ASP A 43 12.00 25.39 7.17
CA ASP A 43 10.64 25.93 7.12
C ASP A 43 9.64 24.78 6.89
N MET A 44 8.69 24.62 7.83
CA MET A 44 7.71 23.53 7.82
C MET A 44 6.53 23.79 6.87
N ASP A 45 6.43 24.97 6.28
CA ASP A 45 5.45 25.25 5.20
C ASP A 45 6.04 24.95 3.81
N SER A 46 7.33 24.65 3.73
CA SER A 46 7.99 24.29 2.48
C SER A 46 7.70 22.84 2.05
N PRO A 47 7.61 22.57 0.73
CA PRO A 47 7.53 21.21 0.20
C PRO A 47 8.71 20.37 0.68
N ARG A 48 8.45 19.14 1.13
CA ARG A 48 9.47 18.27 1.70
C ARG A 48 9.09 16.79 1.64
N PHE A 49 10.10 15.95 1.74
CA PHE A 49 9.98 14.57 2.18
C PHE A 49 10.94 14.31 3.33
N PHE A 50 10.50 13.53 4.31
CA PHE A 50 11.32 12.98 5.36
C PHE A 50 11.17 11.46 5.35
N PHE A 51 12.29 10.77 5.38
CA PHE A 51 12.36 9.31 5.38
C PHE A 51 13.21 8.87 6.56
N GLU A 52 12.73 7.88 7.29
CA GLU A 52 13.46 7.23 8.36
C GLU A 52 13.28 5.72 8.27
N ALA A 53 14.35 4.96 8.48
CA ALA A 53 14.27 3.50 8.51
C ALA A 53 15.39 2.87 9.31
N GLU A 54 15.07 1.77 9.99
CA GLU A 54 16.02 0.79 10.51
C GLU A 54 16.46 -0.19 9.42
N SER A 55 17.53 -0.93 9.71
CA SER A 55 18.07 -1.96 8.80
C SER A 55 17.02 -3.01 8.40
N GLY A 56 17.08 -3.43 7.13
CA GLY A 56 16.21 -4.47 6.58
C GLY A 56 14.79 -4.04 6.20
N GLN A 57 14.44 -2.77 6.39
CA GLN A 57 13.11 -2.25 6.02
C GLN A 57 12.97 -1.88 4.54
N LEU A 58 14.10 -1.69 3.84
CA LEU A 58 14.15 -1.47 2.40
C LEU A 58 15.18 -2.41 1.78
N GLY A 59 14.86 -2.91 0.58
CA GLY A 59 15.83 -3.61 -0.26
C GLY A 59 16.87 -2.64 -0.84
N PRO A 60 18.03 -3.15 -1.30
CA PRO A 60 19.10 -2.31 -1.86
C PRO A 60 18.76 -1.76 -3.25
N GLU A 61 17.72 -2.28 -3.90
CA GLU A 61 17.42 -2.00 -5.31
C GLU A 61 16.00 -1.45 -5.46
N LEU A 62 15.83 -0.57 -6.45
CA LEU A 62 14.50 -0.19 -6.93
C LEU A 62 13.93 -1.33 -7.78
N PRO A 63 12.59 -1.52 -7.79
CA PRO A 63 11.96 -2.44 -8.73
C PRO A 63 12.36 -2.09 -10.17
N GLU A 64 12.82 -3.07 -10.95
CA GLU A 64 13.32 -2.86 -12.32
C GLU A 64 12.33 -2.07 -13.21
N LYS A 65 11.03 -2.41 -13.13
CA LYS A 65 9.97 -1.71 -13.86
C LYS A 65 9.91 -0.21 -13.57
N MET A 66 10.20 0.19 -12.32
CA MET A 66 10.22 1.60 -11.94
C MET A 66 11.35 2.37 -12.64
N ALA A 67 12.47 1.71 -12.93
CA ALA A 67 13.59 2.29 -13.64
C ALA A 67 13.39 2.29 -15.17
N GLU A 68 12.72 1.26 -15.70
CA GLU A 68 12.43 1.12 -17.13
C GLU A 68 11.33 2.08 -17.60
N GLU A 69 10.27 2.26 -16.80
CA GLU A 69 9.10 3.08 -17.12
C GLU A 69 9.26 4.56 -16.72
N ALA A 70 10.38 4.92 -16.10
CA ALA A 70 10.64 6.29 -15.70
C ALA A 70 10.76 7.20 -16.94
N ASP A 71 9.93 8.24 -16.97
CA ASP A 71 10.04 9.33 -17.95
C ASP A 71 11.50 9.85 -18.01
N GLU A 72 11.96 10.24 -19.20
CA GLU A 72 13.31 10.80 -19.38
C GLU A 72 13.61 11.97 -18.42
N SER A 73 12.57 12.73 -18.06
CA SER A 73 12.66 13.87 -17.14
C SER A 73 12.99 13.45 -15.69
N VAL A 74 12.64 12.23 -15.27
CA VAL A 74 12.82 11.72 -13.90
C VAL A 74 13.88 10.63 -13.84
N ARG A 75 14.27 10.04 -14.98
CA ARG A 75 15.24 8.94 -15.08
C ARG A 75 16.56 9.19 -14.33
N SER A 76 17.04 10.44 -14.32
CA SER A 76 18.24 10.80 -13.56
C SER A 76 18.07 10.81 -12.04
N LEU A 77 16.87 11.14 -11.56
CA LEU A 77 16.54 11.05 -10.14
C LEU A 77 16.40 9.58 -9.76
N VAL A 78 15.75 8.76 -10.60
CA VAL A 78 15.64 7.32 -10.38
C VAL A 78 17.02 6.67 -10.31
N SER A 79 17.91 6.94 -11.27
CA SER A 79 19.29 6.42 -11.23
C SER A 79 20.08 6.90 -10.02
N GLY A 80 19.89 8.17 -9.61
CA GLY A 80 20.53 8.72 -8.42
C GLY A 80 20.04 8.06 -7.14
N LEU A 81 18.73 7.77 -7.05
CA LEU A 81 18.13 7.03 -5.94
C LEU A 81 18.62 5.58 -5.91
N SER A 82 18.69 4.89 -7.06
CA SER A 82 19.24 3.54 -7.16
C SER A 82 20.65 3.43 -6.61
N ASP A 83 21.51 4.42 -6.89
CA ASP A 83 22.89 4.46 -6.38
C ASP A 83 22.96 4.80 -4.87
N LEU A 84 21.93 5.42 -4.29
CA LEU A 84 21.92 5.85 -2.88
C LEU A 84 21.12 4.92 -1.96
N LEU A 85 20.17 4.16 -2.48
CA LEU A 85 19.37 3.18 -1.73
C LEU A 85 20.20 2.14 -0.99
N PRO A 86 21.29 1.58 -1.57
CA PRO A 86 22.10 0.62 -0.84
C PRO A 86 22.74 1.22 0.40
N LEU A 87 23.02 2.53 0.45
CA LEU A 87 23.50 3.19 1.67
C LEU A 87 22.48 3.09 2.81
N VAL A 88 21.19 3.27 2.51
CA VAL A 88 20.10 3.09 3.48
C VAL A 88 20.02 1.64 3.93
N ALA A 89 20.16 0.69 2.99
CA ALA A 89 20.06 -0.74 3.28
C ALA A 89 21.20 -1.26 4.18
N ILE A 90 22.43 -0.74 4.03
CA ILE A 90 23.58 -1.14 4.86
C ILE A 90 23.66 -0.41 6.21
N ALA A 91 22.87 0.65 6.39
CA ALA A 91 22.83 1.39 7.64
C ALA A 91 22.00 0.64 8.69
N GLU A 92 22.42 0.74 9.95
CA GLU A 92 21.63 0.26 11.09
C GLU A 92 20.37 1.13 11.27
N ARG A 93 20.51 2.44 11.02
CA ARG A 93 19.44 3.42 11.00
C ARG A 93 19.77 4.54 10.01
N SER A 94 18.75 5.08 9.35
CA SER A 94 18.87 6.17 8.38
C SER A 94 17.81 7.23 8.64
N SER A 95 18.18 8.51 8.51
CA SER A 95 17.23 9.62 8.40
C SER A 95 17.62 10.51 7.23
N VAL A 96 16.67 10.79 6.34
CA VAL A 96 16.88 11.57 5.12
C VAL A 96 15.79 12.63 5.01
N LEU A 97 16.20 13.88 4.79
CA LEU A 97 15.31 15.02 4.56
C LEU A 97 15.67 15.66 3.22
N GLY A 98 14.68 15.77 2.33
CA GLY A 98 14.74 16.65 1.18
C GLY A 98 13.66 17.72 1.30
N ALA A 99 13.99 18.98 1.03
CA ALA A 99 13.04 20.08 1.13
C ALA A 99 13.36 21.21 0.15
N TRP A 100 12.40 22.12 -0.07
CA TRP A 100 12.58 23.30 -0.91
C TRP A 100 12.58 24.58 -0.06
N VAL A 101 13.74 24.96 0.47
CA VAL A 101 13.87 26.08 1.42
C VAL A 101 14.31 27.32 0.67
N ALA A 102 13.57 28.43 0.80
CA ALA A 102 13.88 29.70 0.14
C ALA A 102 14.10 29.58 -1.38
N ASN A 103 13.30 28.73 -2.05
CA ASN A 103 13.40 28.39 -3.47
C ASN A 103 14.63 27.58 -3.90
N GLU A 104 15.39 27.03 -2.96
CA GLU A 104 16.52 26.14 -3.23
C GLU A 104 16.27 24.73 -2.68
N PRO A 105 16.56 23.68 -3.46
CA PRO A 105 16.47 22.31 -2.97
C PRO A 105 17.58 22.06 -1.95
N VAL A 106 17.21 21.58 -0.77
CA VAL A 106 18.14 21.12 0.26
C VAL A 106 17.97 19.63 0.49
N PHE A 107 19.11 18.97 0.73
CA PHE A 107 19.18 17.55 1.08
C PHE A 107 20.10 17.35 2.29
N TYR A 108 19.63 16.57 3.26
CA TYR A 108 20.35 16.14 4.45
C TYR A 108 20.12 14.65 4.68
N GLY A 109 21.19 13.88 4.84
CA GLY A 109 21.14 12.46 5.19
C GLY A 109 22.04 12.15 6.38
N SER A 110 21.56 11.37 7.32
CA SER A 110 22.28 10.92 8.50
C SER A 110 22.14 9.41 8.62
N PHE A 111 23.27 8.71 8.65
CA PHE A 111 23.31 7.24 8.59
C PHE A 111 24.15 6.72 9.74
N LEU A 112 23.57 5.84 10.55
CA LEU A 112 24.30 5.06 11.54
C LEU A 112 24.86 3.82 10.84
N LEU A 113 26.17 3.78 10.64
CA LEU A 113 26.83 2.70 9.92
C LEU A 113 27.63 1.83 10.89
N GLN A 114 27.83 0.56 10.51
CA GLN A 114 28.82 -0.29 11.17
C GLN A 114 30.20 0.39 11.13
N PRO A 115 31.00 0.31 12.21
CA PRO A 115 32.28 1.02 12.31
C PRO A 115 33.24 0.76 11.14
N GLN A 116 33.21 -0.46 10.60
CA GLN A 116 34.04 -0.83 9.44
C GLN A 116 33.60 -0.08 8.18
N HIS A 117 32.30 0.00 7.89
CA HIS A 117 31.77 0.73 6.74
C HIS A 117 32.04 2.23 6.85
N LEU A 118 31.85 2.81 8.04
CA LEU A 118 32.16 4.23 8.27
C LEU A 118 33.63 4.53 8.02
N LYS A 119 34.53 3.67 8.53
CA LYS A 119 35.97 3.81 8.33
C LYS A 119 36.35 3.69 6.86
N ASP A 120 35.80 2.71 6.14
CA ASP A 120 36.07 2.55 4.72
C ASP A 120 35.68 3.81 3.94
N ILE A 121 34.48 4.36 4.22
CA ILE A 121 34.03 5.60 3.60
C ILE A 121 34.97 6.74 3.94
N GLN A 122 35.34 6.94 5.21
CA GLN A 122 36.27 8.01 5.63
C GLN A 122 37.64 7.93 4.94
N GLU A 123 38.10 6.72 4.60
CA GLU A 123 39.33 6.48 3.84
C GLU A 123 39.14 6.62 2.31
N GLY A 124 37.95 7.06 1.87
CA GLY A 124 37.61 7.25 0.47
C GLY A 124 37.24 5.96 -0.28
N ARG A 125 36.89 4.89 0.44
CA ARG A 125 36.53 3.58 -0.12
C ARG A 125 35.03 3.32 0.06
N ILE A 126 34.36 2.94 -1.03
CA ILE A 126 32.94 2.56 -0.95
C ILE A 126 32.85 1.13 -0.39
N PRO A 127 32.05 0.87 0.66
CA PRO A 127 31.82 -0.47 1.18
C PRO A 127 31.31 -1.42 0.09
N GLY A 128 31.79 -2.67 0.11
CA GLY A 128 31.45 -3.70 -0.90
C GLY A 128 29.94 -3.84 -1.17
N PRO A 129 29.10 -4.03 -0.13
CA PRO A 129 27.65 -4.17 -0.33
C PRO A 129 26.98 -2.93 -0.96
N TRP A 130 27.53 -1.72 -0.76
CA TRP A 130 27.03 -0.52 -1.43
C TRP A 130 27.46 -0.49 -2.91
N LEU A 131 28.74 -0.81 -3.17
CA LEU A 131 29.29 -0.81 -4.52
C LEU A 131 28.66 -1.87 -5.43
N GLU A 132 28.37 -3.07 -4.90
CA GLU A 132 27.82 -4.20 -5.64
C GLU A 132 26.43 -3.91 -6.23
N SER A 133 25.59 -3.13 -5.53
CA SER A 133 24.24 -2.76 -5.97
C SER A 133 24.17 -1.39 -6.65
N SER A 134 25.31 -0.76 -6.96
CA SER A 134 25.37 0.57 -7.55
C SER A 134 26.04 0.57 -8.92
N SER A 135 25.56 1.42 -9.83
CA SER A 135 26.00 1.42 -11.25
C SER A 135 26.80 2.66 -11.63
N GLY A 136 26.71 3.75 -10.86
CA GLY A 136 27.26 5.05 -11.23
C GLY A 136 27.96 5.81 -10.10
N LEU A 137 28.34 5.13 -9.01
CA LEU A 137 28.95 5.77 -7.85
C LEU A 137 30.44 6.08 -8.05
N THR A 138 30.83 7.28 -7.60
CA THR A 138 32.24 7.62 -7.44
C THR A 138 32.42 8.42 -6.17
N LEU A 139 33.42 8.05 -5.37
CA LEU A 139 33.79 8.72 -4.13
C LEU A 139 35.21 9.26 -4.28
N GLY A 140 35.42 10.52 -3.91
CA GLY A 140 36.72 11.16 -3.97
C GLY A 140 36.89 12.27 -2.94
N PRO A 141 38.08 12.87 -2.83
CA PRO A 141 38.29 14.01 -1.96
C PRO A 141 37.46 15.22 -2.41
N SER A 142 37.00 16.02 -1.46
CA SER A 142 36.44 17.35 -1.72
C SER A 142 37.51 18.44 -1.58
N GLU A 143 37.12 19.70 -1.78
CA GLU A 143 37.99 20.86 -1.53
C GLU A 143 38.30 21.08 -0.03
N ARG A 144 37.55 20.44 0.87
CA ARG A 144 37.70 20.57 2.32
C ARG A 144 38.26 19.28 2.92
N GLU A 145 39.29 19.42 3.75
CA GLU A 145 39.90 18.30 4.47
C GLU A 145 38.86 17.59 5.36
N GLY A 146 38.90 16.25 5.34
CA GLY A 146 37.95 15.41 6.09
C GLY A 146 36.53 15.33 5.48
N VAL A 147 36.31 15.94 4.31
CA VAL A 147 35.04 15.86 3.57
C VAL A 147 35.27 15.20 2.21
N LEU A 148 34.40 14.27 1.86
CA LEU A 148 34.44 13.53 0.61
C LEU A 148 33.33 14.00 -0.31
N ARG A 149 33.56 13.92 -1.61
CA ARG A 149 32.60 14.19 -2.66
C ARG A 149 32.13 12.86 -3.24
N LEU A 150 30.83 12.60 -3.11
CA LEU A 150 30.13 11.49 -3.73
C LEU A 150 29.41 11.99 -4.97
N THR A 151 29.57 11.29 -6.09
CA THR A 151 28.75 11.46 -7.28
C THR A 151 27.95 10.20 -7.56
N ALA A 152 26.66 10.37 -7.83
CA ALA A 152 25.70 9.29 -8.13
C ALA A 152 24.91 9.61 -9.42
N GLY A 153 24.22 8.63 -9.98
CA GLY A 153 23.41 8.78 -11.19
C GLY A 153 24.23 9.24 -12.38
N SER A 154 25.40 8.63 -12.58
CA SER A 154 26.39 9.01 -13.61
C SER A 154 26.84 10.48 -13.53
N GLY A 155 26.98 11.02 -12.31
CA GLY A 155 27.49 12.37 -12.07
C GLY A 155 26.44 13.48 -11.97
N ARG A 156 25.15 13.15 -12.08
CA ARG A 156 24.05 14.12 -12.00
C ARG A 156 23.68 14.50 -10.56
N VAL A 157 23.93 13.62 -9.61
CA VAL A 157 23.74 13.87 -8.19
C VAL A 157 25.11 14.04 -7.54
N VAL A 158 25.29 15.11 -6.76
CA VAL A 158 26.52 15.39 -6.01
C VAL A 158 26.16 15.57 -4.55
N LEU A 159 26.78 14.78 -3.68
CA LEU A 159 26.67 14.88 -2.24
C LEU A 159 28.06 15.05 -1.62
N PHE A 160 28.13 15.77 -0.52
CA PHE A 160 29.31 15.88 0.33
C PHE A 160 29.09 15.02 1.56
N LEU A 161 30.07 14.18 1.87
CA LEU A 161 30.02 13.22 2.97
C LEU A 161 31.06 13.58 4.04
N ARG A 162 30.68 13.46 5.30
CA ARG A 162 31.59 13.60 6.45
C ARG A 162 31.21 12.62 7.54
N GLY A 163 32.17 11.86 8.05
CA GLY A 163 31.97 11.09 9.27
C GLY A 163 32.05 12.01 10.49
N ASP A 164 31.07 11.91 11.39
CA ASP A 164 30.99 12.67 12.63
C ASP A 164 30.49 11.75 13.76
N ARG A 165 31.36 11.48 14.74
CA ARG A 165 31.15 10.43 15.76
C ARG A 165 30.88 9.06 15.11
N GLU A 166 29.69 8.51 15.33
CA GLU A 166 29.21 7.23 14.79
C GLU A 166 28.36 7.40 13.51
N PHE A 167 28.14 8.65 13.07
CA PHE A 167 27.29 8.96 11.92
C PHE A 167 28.11 9.22 10.67
N LEU A 168 27.58 8.79 9.52
CA LEU A 168 27.90 9.39 8.23
C LEU A 168 26.87 10.49 7.94
N LEU A 169 27.34 11.72 7.80
CA LEU A 169 26.53 12.86 7.37
C LEU A 169 26.68 13.05 5.86
N ALA A 170 25.57 13.27 5.17
CA ALA A 170 25.51 13.55 3.75
C ALA A 170 24.69 14.82 3.49
N SER A 171 25.20 15.73 2.65
CA SER A 171 24.42 16.89 2.21
C SER A 171 24.77 17.28 0.79
N HIS A 172 23.83 17.89 0.07
CA HIS A 172 24.08 18.47 -1.25
C HIS A 172 25.09 19.64 -1.23
N SER A 173 25.44 20.20 -0.06
CA SER A 173 26.37 21.33 0.07
C SER A 173 27.28 21.23 1.31
N LEU A 174 28.44 21.88 1.26
CA LEU A 174 29.38 21.97 2.39
C LEU A 174 28.78 22.75 3.57
N GLU A 175 28.04 23.82 3.31
CA GLU A 175 27.32 24.57 4.34
C GLU A 175 26.26 23.69 5.01
N GLY A 176 25.58 22.84 4.23
CA GLY A 176 24.63 21.87 4.75
C GLY A 176 25.27 20.92 5.76
N LEU A 177 26.46 20.37 5.46
CA LEU A 177 27.20 19.55 6.42
C LEU A 177 27.52 20.31 7.72
N ASP A 178 27.93 21.58 7.64
CA ASP A 178 28.21 22.38 8.83
C ASP A 178 26.96 22.62 9.69
N ARG A 179 25.80 22.83 9.06
CA ARG A 179 24.51 22.89 9.77
C ARG A 179 24.18 21.56 10.45
N MET A 180 24.42 20.43 9.78
CA MET A 180 24.18 19.10 10.35
C MET A 180 25.04 18.83 11.59
N ALA A 181 26.33 19.20 11.57
CA ALA A 181 27.19 19.10 12.76
C ALA A 181 26.68 19.98 13.91
N LYS A 182 26.29 21.23 13.63
CA LYS A 182 25.73 22.12 14.66
C LYS A 182 24.44 21.56 15.26
N ALA A 183 23.56 20.98 14.44
CA ALA A 183 22.36 20.30 14.91
C ALA A 183 22.70 19.12 15.83
N LEU A 184 23.69 18.29 15.46
CA LEU A 184 24.18 17.16 16.23
C LEU A 184 24.82 17.59 17.56
N GLU A 185 25.52 18.73 17.59
CA GLU A 185 26.06 19.37 18.80
C GLU A 185 24.99 20.02 19.69
N GLY A 186 23.78 20.24 19.15
CA GLY A 186 22.70 20.96 19.83
C GLY A 186 22.89 22.49 19.83
N SER A 187 23.79 23.00 18.98
CA SER A 187 24.02 24.44 18.80
C SER A 187 23.11 25.08 17.73
N GLN A 188 22.28 24.26 17.06
CA GLN A 188 21.26 24.67 16.10
C GLN A 188 19.95 23.88 16.34
N GLU A 189 18.80 24.49 16.02
CA GLU A 189 17.50 23.80 16.08
C GLU A 189 17.46 22.62 15.09
N ARG A 190 16.85 21.53 15.55
CA ARG A 190 16.73 20.27 14.81
C ARG A 190 15.39 20.18 14.11
N PHE A 191 15.35 19.42 13.04
CA PHE A 191 14.09 19.03 12.42
C PHE A 191 13.21 18.27 13.43
N LYS A 192 11.92 18.62 13.49
CA LYS A 192 10.96 17.94 14.36
C LYS A 192 10.23 16.88 13.55
N THR A 193 10.47 15.63 13.91
CA THR A 193 9.81 14.46 13.34
C THR A 193 8.49 14.24 14.08
N ASP A 194 7.44 14.94 13.67
CA ASP A 194 6.09 14.78 14.23
C ASP A 194 5.38 13.56 13.58
N LEU A 195 6.00 12.39 13.66
CA LEU A 195 5.44 11.13 13.14
C LEU A 195 4.35 10.62 14.08
N THR A 196 3.17 10.36 13.53
CA THR A 196 1.95 9.98 14.26
C THR A 196 1.42 8.60 13.89
N VAL A 197 1.73 8.10 12.69
CA VAL A 197 1.29 6.80 12.18
C VAL A 197 2.24 5.73 12.70
N GLU A 198 1.74 4.85 13.56
CA GLU A 198 2.50 3.73 14.12
C GLU A 198 3.93 4.12 14.53
N PRO A 199 4.11 5.06 15.47
CA PRO A 199 5.41 5.69 15.76
C PRO A 199 6.47 4.70 16.29
N SER A 200 6.07 3.49 16.70
CA SER A 200 6.99 2.43 17.11
C SER A 200 7.44 1.52 15.96
N TRP A 201 6.95 1.72 14.74
CA TRP A 201 7.36 0.92 13.59
C TRP A 201 8.76 1.35 13.11
N PRO A 202 9.50 0.44 12.47
CA PRO A 202 10.91 0.67 12.16
C PRO A 202 11.16 1.56 10.93
N ALA A 203 10.13 1.91 10.15
CA ALA A 203 10.30 2.76 8.98
C ALA A 203 9.10 3.68 8.71
N HIS A 204 9.41 4.89 8.25
CA HIS A 204 8.48 5.97 8.00
C HIS A 204 8.85 6.79 6.77
N LEU A 205 7.83 7.28 6.07
CA LEU A 205 7.96 8.28 5.01
C LEU A 205 6.87 9.35 5.20
N ALA A 206 7.30 10.59 5.40
CA ALA A 206 6.42 11.75 5.47
C ALA A 206 6.66 12.65 4.27
N LEU A 207 5.62 12.91 3.48
CA LEU A 207 5.61 13.81 2.33
C LEU A 207 4.71 15.00 2.64
N PHE A 208 5.13 16.18 2.22
CA PHE A 208 4.31 17.39 2.30
C PHE A 208 4.53 18.22 1.04
N ASP A 209 3.45 18.53 0.33
CA ASP A 209 3.54 19.16 -0.98
C ASP A 209 3.71 20.69 -0.92
N GLY A 210 3.53 21.33 0.24
CA GLY A 210 3.57 22.80 0.36
C GLY A 210 2.60 23.52 -0.57
N LYS A 211 1.44 22.91 -0.87
CA LYS A 211 0.43 23.38 -1.85
C LYS A 211 0.84 23.32 -3.32
N LEU A 212 1.98 22.70 -3.66
CA LEU A 212 2.42 22.60 -5.07
C LEU A 212 1.37 21.91 -5.95
N ILE A 213 0.68 20.88 -5.45
CA ILE A 213 -0.33 20.16 -6.22
C ILE A 213 -1.54 21.05 -6.48
N SER A 214 -2.01 21.79 -5.48
CA SER A 214 -3.11 22.74 -5.62
C SER A 214 -2.78 23.87 -6.61
N GLN A 215 -1.58 24.43 -6.54
CA GLN A 215 -1.12 25.47 -7.46
C GLN A 215 -1.03 24.94 -8.90
N ALA A 216 -0.44 23.75 -9.10
CA ALA A 216 -0.35 23.13 -10.41
C ALA A 216 -1.73 22.83 -11.03
N ALA A 217 -2.68 22.36 -10.23
CA ALA A 217 -4.06 22.14 -10.67
C ALA A 217 -4.76 23.46 -11.04
N SER A 218 -4.59 24.50 -10.22
CA SER A 218 -5.14 25.83 -10.49
C SER A 218 -4.58 26.44 -11.78
N LEU A 219 -3.29 26.28 -12.05
CA LEU A 219 -2.64 26.71 -13.31
C LEU A 219 -3.19 25.97 -14.54
N ARG A 220 -3.70 24.74 -14.37
CA ARG A 220 -4.37 23.95 -15.42
C ARG A 220 -5.87 24.26 -15.54
N GLY A 221 -6.38 25.25 -14.81
CA GLY A 221 -7.78 25.66 -14.83
C GLY A 221 -8.71 24.74 -14.02
N LEU A 222 -8.17 23.84 -13.20
CA LEU A 222 -8.95 23.01 -12.30
C LEU A 222 -9.31 23.79 -11.03
N LYS A 223 -10.53 23.61 -10.52
CA LYS A 223 -10.92 24.15 -9.22
C LYS A 223 -10.21 23.33 -8.13
N ALA A 224 -9.12 23.85 -7.58
CA ALA A 224 -8.35 23.21 -6.53
C ALA A 224 -8.58 23.89 -5.16
N PRO A 225 -8.58 23.13 -4.05
CA PRO A 225 -8.64 23.69 -2.70
C PRO A 225 -7.32 24.38 -2.34
N ASP A 226 -7.37 25.48 -1.57
CA ASP A 226 -6.16 26.14 -1.04
C ASP A 226 -5.61 25.42 0.22
N ALA A 227 -5.36 24.12 0.09
CA ALA A 227 -4.87 23.26 1.17
C ALA A 227 -3.67 22.43 0.69
N PRO A 228 -2.62 22.27 1.53
CA PRO A 228 -1.55 21.35 1.24
C PRO A 228 -2.02 19.90 1.40
N ILE A 229 -1.32 18.99 0.75
CA ILE A 229 -1.45 17.55 0.95
C ILE A 229 -0.25 17.08 1.77
N ALA A 230 -0.54 16.39 2.87
CA ALA A 230 0.44 15.68 3.66
C ALA A 230 0.16 14.18 3.56
N LEU A 231 1.19 13.36 3.41
CA LEU A 231 1.10 11.90 3.46
C LEU A 231 2.14 11.41 4.46
N GLU A 232 1.70 10.65 5.45
CA GLU A 232 2.54 9.91 6.37
C GLU A 232 2.32 8.42 6.15
N LEU A 233 3.40 7.68 5.95
CA LEU A 233 3.46 6.24 5.77
C LEU A 233 4.35 5.67 6.87
N ALA A 234 3.94 4.54 7.44
CA ALA A 234 4.77 3.72 8.31
C ALA A 234 4.71 2.28 7.82
N TRP A 235 5.82 1.54 7.87
CA TRP A 235 5.79 0.10 7.58
C TRP A 235 6.70 -0.70 8.51
N ASN A 236 6.36 -1.97 8.63
CA ASN A 236 7.12 -2.97 9.36
C ASN A 236 7.25 -4.21 8.47
N SER A 237 8.38 -4.27 7.77
CA SER A 237 8.76 -5.40 6.94
C SER A 237 9.47 -6.47 7.78
N ARG A 238 9.04 -7.71 7.60
CA ARG A 238 9.69 -8.94 8.04
C ARG A 238 10.02 -9.78 6.81
N GLN A 239 10.82 -10.83 6.98
CA GLN A 239 11.36 -11.63 5.88
C GLN A 239 10.31 -12.03 4.82
N ASP A 240 9.16 -12.56 5.25
CA ASP A 240 8.09 -13.04 4.35
C ASP A 240 6.72 -12.41 4.68
N SER A 241 6.69 -11.24 5.32
CA SER A 241 5.44 -10.56 5.62
C SER A 241 5.70 -9.13 6.02
N GLY A 242 4.67 -8.30 6.00
CA GLY A 242 4.76 -7.01 6.63
C GLY A 242 3.45 -6.29 6.63
N GLU A 243 3.49 -5.12 7.24
CA GLU A 243 2.36 -4.25 7.43
C GLU A 243 2.76 -2.84 7.01
N ILE A 244 1.80 -2.11 6.43
CA ILE A 244 1.93 -0.71 6.09
C ILE A 244 0.71 0.03 6.62
N ALA A 245 0.90 1.20 7.19
CA ALA A 245 -0.17 2.07 7.66
C ALA A 245 0.05 3.46 7.05
N TRP A 246 -1.02 4.17 6.78
CA TRP A 246 -0.92 5.51 6.23
C TRP A 246 -1.96 6.46 6.76
N LYS A 247 -1.57 7.74 6.71
CA LYS A 247 -2.44 8.88 6.95
C LYS A 247 -2.17 9.95 5.91
N ALA A 248 -3.21 10.43 5.26
CA ALA A 248 -3.17 11.50 4.29
C ALA A 248 -4.11 12.63 4.71
N GLU A 249 -3.58 13.84 4.78
CA GLU A 249 -4.32 15.06 5.09
C GLU A 249 -4.47 15.92 3.84
N GLY A 250 -5.50 16.77 3.82
CA GLY A 250 -5.80 17.64 2.68
C GLY A 250 -6.56 16.97 1.52
N LEU A 251 -6.49 15.64 1.35
CA LEU A 251 -7.22 14.92 0.29
C LEU A 251 -8.75 15.12 0.36
N LYS A 252 -9.30 15.20 1.57
CA LYS A 252 -10.75 15.41 1.77
C LYS A 252 -11.25 16.73 1.18
N GLU A 253 -10.39 17.75 1.06
CA GLU A 253 -10.72 19.06 0.48
C GLU A 253 -10.89 19.02 -1.04
N TRP A 254 -10.38 17.97 -1.70
CA TRP A 254 -10.51 17.78 -3.14
C TRP A 254 -11.86 17.17 -3.53
N LEU A 255 -12.62 16.67 -2.56
CA LEU A 255 -13.96 16.13 -2.79
C LEU A 255 -15.03 17.23 -2.65
N PRO A 256 -16.10 17.17 -3.47
CA PRO A 256 -17.28 17.98 -3.23
C PRO A 256 -17.84 17.80 -1.82
N GLU A 257 -18.26 18.90 -1.17
CA GLU A 257 -18.84 18.88 0.20
C GLU A 257 -19.95 17.85 0.36
N LYS A 258 -20.79 17.70 -0.67
CA LYS A 258 -21.91 16.73 -0.70
C LYS A 258 -21.49 15.27 -0.52
N ILE A 259 -20.26 14.91 -0.91
CA ILE A 259 -19.69 13.55 -0.77
C ILE A 259 -18.89 13.44 0.51
N ARG A 260 -18.13 14.50 0.83
CA ARG A 260 -17.13 14.49 1.91
C ARG A 260 -17.69 14.00 3.24
N GLU A 261 -18.88 14.44 3.63
CA GLU A 261 -19.51 14.08 4.91
C GLU A 261 -20.21 12.71 4.88
N LYS A 262 -20.43 12.15 3.69
CA LYS A 262 -21.14 10.88 3.50
C LYS A 262 -20.22 9.68 3.36
N VAL A 263 -18.92 9.89 3.17
CA VAL A 263 -17.93 8.82 3.18
C VAL A 263 -17.69 8.40 4.62
N THR A 264 -18.55 7.53 5.11
CA THR A 264 -18.48 6.97 6.47
C THR A 264 -18.05 5.52 6.41
N PRO A 265 -17.09 5.10 7.25
CA PRO A 265 -16.73 3.69 7.34
C PRO A 265 -17.89 2.87 7.89
N MET A 266 -17.93 1.58 7.53
CA MET A 266 -18.90 0.64 8.07
C MET A 266 -18.23 -0.64 8.55
N ALA A 267 -18.89 -1.32 9.50
CA ALA A 267 -18.52 -2.67 9.90
C ALA A 267 -18.94 -3.69 8.84
N TRP A 268 -18.00 -4.49 8.34
CA TRP A 268 -18.23 -5.53 7.33
C TRP A 268 -18.63 -6.88 7.94
N SER A 269 -19.55 -6.87 8.92
CA SER A 269 -19.95 -8.06 9.69
C SER A 269 -21.09 -8.87 9.07
N GLY A 270 -21.70 -8.37 7.99
CA GLY A 270 -22.79 -9.05 7.30
C GLY A 270 -22.34 -10.35 6.62
N PRO A 271 -23.19 -11.39 6.55
CA PRO A 271 -22.84 -12.63 5.87
C PRO A 271 -22.76 -12.40 4.35
N VAL A 272 -21.65 -12.81 3.75
CA VAL A 272 -21.39 -12.74 2.31
C VAL A 272 -20.83 -14.07 1.81
N HIS A 273 -21.04 -14.35 0.53
CA HIS A 273 -20.49 -15.52 -0.14
C HIS A 273 -19.08 -15.22 -0.66
N PHE A 274 -18.11 -16.04 -0.29
CA PHE A 274 -16.80 -16.05 -0.95
C PHE A 274 -16.69 -17.29 -1.83
N PRO A 275 -16.26 -17.15 -3.09
CA PRO A 275 -16.04 -18.31 -3.94
C PRO A 275 -14.83 -19.13 -3.46
N GLU A 276 -14.89 -20.45 -3.62
CA GLU A 276 -13.80 -21.37 -3.23
C GLU A 276 -13.18 -22.05 -4.46
N PRO A 277 -11.88 -21.84 -4.74
CA PRO A 277 -10.92 -21.01 -4.01
C PRO A 277 -11.13 -19.51 -4.25
N LEU A 278 -10.87 -18.67 -3.24
CA LEU A 278 -10.89 -17.21 -3.39
C LEU A 278 -9.55 -16.73 -3.96
N ILE A 279 -9.61 -15.99 -5.08
CA ILE A 279 -8.44 -15.38 -5.72
C ILE A 279 -8.34 -13.91 -5.31
N ALA A 280 -9.42 -13.16 -5.46
CA ALA A 280 -9.45 -11.75 -5.09
C ALA A 280 -10.84 -11.32 -4.63
N ALA A 281 -10.92 -10.33 -3.75
CA ALA A 281 -12.17 -9.70 -3.36
C ALA A 281 -11.96 -8.23 -3.05
N LEU A 282 -13.00 -7.44 -3.30
CA LEU A 282 -13.07 -6.01 -3.05
C LEU A 282 -14.42 -5.71 -2.39
N GLY A 283 -14.40 -5.02 -1.27
CA GLY A 283 -15.59 -4.41 -0.68
C GLY A 283 -15.49 -2.89 -0.72
N VAL A 284 -16.54 -2.23 -1.16
CA VAL A 284 -16.64 -0.76 -1.19
C VAL A 284 -17.98 -0.33 -0.63
N TYR A 285 -17.97 0.63 0.27
CA TYR A 285 -19.17 1.36 0.66
C TYR A 285 -19.31 2.60 -0.22
N VAL A 286 -20.36 2.60 -1.05
CA VAL A 286 -20.67 3.71 -1.96
C VAL A 286 -21.61 4.68 -1.22
N PRO A 287 -21.19 5.94 -0.96
CA PRO A 287 -22.02 6.90 -0.23
C PRO A 287 -23.32 7.24 -0.94
N GLU A 288 -24.37 7.49 -0.16
CA GLU A 288 -25.66 7.95 -0.70
C GLU A 288 -25.54 9.27 -1.50
N GLY A 289 -26.22 9.35 -2.62
CA GLY A 289 -26.15 10.46 -3.56
C GLY A 289 -24.93 10.46 -4.49
N LEU A 290 -23.93 9.58 -4.29
CA LEU A 290 -22.82 9.42 -5.24
C LEU A 290 -23.34 8.87 -6.58
N GLY A 291 -24.34 7.99 -6.55
CA GLY A 291 -24.99 7.45 -7.74
C GLY A 291 -25.51 8.56 -8.64
N GLY A 292 -26.29 9.49 -8.08
CA GLY A 292 -26.82 10.64 -8.83
C GLY A 292 -25.76 11.58 -9.40
N MET A 293 -24.56 11.64 -8.81
CA MET A 293 -23.45 12.43 -9.37
C MET A 293 -22.79 11.75 -10.57
N ILE A 294 -22.70 10.42 -10.55
CA ILE A 294 -22.08 9.66 -11.64
C ILE A 294 -23.09 9.19 -12.70
N GLU A 295 -24.40 9.34 -12.46
CA GLU A 295 -25.50 8.92 -13.34
C GLU A 295 -25.28 9.30 -14.81
N LYS A 296 -24.83 10.53 -15.08
CA LYS A 296 -24.57 11.01 -16.43
C LYS A 296 -23.40 10.30 -17.11
N GLY A 297 -22.43 9.85 -16.33
CA GLY A 297 -21.26 9.09 -16.75
C GLY A 297 -21.48 7.57 -16.74
N LEU A 298 -22.59 7.08 -16.16
CA LEU A 298 -22.93 5.66 -16.21
C LEU A 298 -23.30 5.27 -17.65
N SER A 299 -22.52 4.34 -18.19
CA SER A 299 -22.87 3.63 -19.41
C SER A 299 -23.81 2.48 -19.03
N VAL A 300 -25.02 2.50 -19.57
CA VAL A 300 -25.99 1.41 -19.41
C VAL A 300 -25.95 0.60 -20.69
N PRO A 301 -25.51 -0.67 -20.64
CA PRO A 301 -25.56 -1.52 -21.82
C PRO A 301 -27.00 -1.66 -22.34
N ASP A 302 -27.18 -1.68 -23.66
CA ASP A 302 -28.50 -1.77 -24.33
C ASP A 302 -29.39 -2.89 -23.76
N TRP A 303 -28.79 -4.03 -23.37
CA TRP A 303 -29.53 -5.15 -22.80
C TRP A 303 -30.14 -4.85 -21.42
N MET A 304 -29.55 -3.95 -20.63
CA MET A 304 -30.10 -3.48 -19.35
C MET A 304 -31.22 -2.47 -19.59
N GLU A 305 -31.06 -1.55 -20.56
CA GLU A 305 -32.14 -0.63 -20.95
C GLU A 305 -33.37 -1.40 -21.44
N GLU A 306 -33.16 -2.41 -22.30
CA GLU A 306 -34.20 -3.33 -22.76
C GLU A 306 -34.84 -4.13 -21.62
N ALA A 307 -34.13 -4.34 -20.50
CA ALA A 307 -34.66 -5.01 -19.32
C ALA A 307 -35.49 -4.08 -18.41
N GLY A 308 -35.66 -2.81 -18.79
CA GLY A 308 -36.44 -1.80 -18.06
C GLY A 308 -35.63 -0.99 -17.06
N PHE A 309 -34.29 -1.04 -17.13
CA PHE A 309 -33.41 -0.28 -16.25
C PHE A 309 -32.98 1.03 -16.90
N ASP A 310 -33.20 2.14 -16.20
CA ASP A 310 -32.63 3.43 -16.56
C ASP A 310 -31.38 3.73 -15.72
N ARG A 311 -30.66 4.79 -16.10
CA ARG A 311 -29.46 5.26 -15.42
C ARG A 311 -29.72 5.58 -13.95
N SER A 312 -30.86 6.18 -13.63
CA SER A 312 -31.24 6.50 -12.25
C SER A 312 -31.41 5.26 -11.39
N SER A 313 -32.07 4.22 -11.91
CA SER A 313 -32.25 2.96 -11.19
C SER A 313 -30.91 2.26 -10.92
N LEU A 314 -29.95 2.35 -11.85
CA LEU A 314 -28.61 1.81 -11.66
C LEU A 314 -27.76 2.66 -10.71
N ALA A 315 -27.91 3.98 -10.77
CA ALA A 315 -27.28 4.92 -9.85
C ALA A 315 -27.72 4.64 -8.41
N ASP A 316 -29.01 4.39 -8.17
CA ASP A 316 -29.52 4.05 -6.84
C ASP A 316 -29.05 2.65 -6.40
N LEU A 317 -29.03 1.67 -7.32
CA LEU A 317 -28.63 0.30 -7.04
C LEU A 317 -27.15 0.17 -6.59
N ILE A 318 -26.26 1.05 -7.03
CA ILE A 318 -24.85 0.98 -6.62
C ILE A 318 -24.60 1.60 -5.24
N GLU A 319 -25.49 2.42 -4.71
CA GLU A 319 -25.33 3.06 -3.40
C GLU A 319 -25.43 2.05 -2.26
N GLY A 320 -24.59 2.22 -1.23
CA GLY A 320 -24.44 1.30 -0.13
C GLY A 320 -23.27 0.30 -0.31
N PRO A 321 -23.23 -0.79 0.48
CA PRO A 321 -22.17 -1.78 0.38
C PRO A 321 -22.22 -2.53 -0.96
N LEU A 322 -21.06 -2.74 -1.56
CA LEU A 322 -20.84 -3.53 -2.76
C LEU A 322 -19.66 -4.46 -2.51
N LEU A 323 -19.80 -5.73 -2.87
CA LEU A 323 -18.68 -6.67 -2.86
C LEU A 323 -18.52 -7.32 -4.24
N ALA A 324 -17.30 -7.30 -4.75
CA ALA A 324 -16.91 -8.04 -5.94
C ALA A 324 -15.86 -9.08 -5.56
N SER A 325 -15.94 -10.28 -6.14
CA SER A 325 -14.95 -11.34 -5.91
C SER A 325 -14.67 -12.13 -7.17
N VAL A 326 -13.44 -12.62 -7.26
CA VAL A 326 -12.94 -13.49 -8.30
C VAL A 326 -12.45 -14.77 -7.64
N GLY A 327 -12.87 -15.91 -8.17
CA GLY A 327 -12.52 -17.21 -7.62
C GLY A 327 -13.51 -18.30 -8.01
N GLY A 328 -13.40 -19.46 -7.36
CA GLY A 328 -14.27 -20.59 -7.66
C GLY A 328 -14.12 -21.06 -9.10
N GLN A 329 -15.22 -21.53 -9.68
CA GLN A 329 -15.23 -21.98 -11.07
C GLN A 329 -16.44 -21.42 -11.80
N SER A 330 -16.22 -20.99 -13.04
CA SER A 330 -17.24 -20.73 -14.02
C SER A 330 -17.00 -21.60 -15.25
N ARG A 331 -18.08 -21.91 -15.96
CA ARG A 331 -18.03 -22.59 -17.25
C ARG A 331 -18.46 -21.61 -18.32
N VAL A 332 -17.67 -21.53 -19.39
CA VAL A 332 -18.05 -20.88 -20.65
C VAL A 332 -17.81 -21.89 -21.75
N LEU A 333 -18.89 -22.46 -22.30
CA LEU A 333 -18.86 -23.55 -23.29
C LEU A 333 -18.10 -24.80 -22.78
N LEU A 334 -16.88 -25.01 -23.27
CA LEU A 334 -16.00 -26.13 -22.95
C LEU A 334 -14.88 -25.74 -21.98
N PHE A 335 -14.78 -24.46 -21.62
CA PHE A 335 -13.71 -23.93 -20.79
C PHE A 335 -14.18 -23.72 -19.36
N SER A 336 -13.30 -24.03 -18.41
CA SER A 336 -13.45 -23.71 -17.00
C SER A 336 -12.56 -22.52 -16.68
N LEU A 337 -13.15 -21.42 -16.21
CA LEU A 337 -12.46 -20.19 -15.86
C LEU A 337 -12.71 -19.86 -14.39
N PRO A 338 -11.92 -18.96 -13.78
CA PRO A 338 -12.33 -18.33 -12.52
C PRO A 338 -13.72 -17.69 -12.66
N GLY A 339 -14.54 -17.81 -11.63
CA GLY A 339 -15.81 -17.12 -11.57
C GLY A 339 -15.66 -15.67 -11.11
N ILE A 340 -16.63 -14.85 -11.51
CA ILE A 340 -16.79 -13.46 -11.02
C ILE A 340 -18.14 -13.38 -10.33
N LEU A 341 -18.15 -12.82 -9.13
CA LEU A 341 -19.33 -12.66 -8.31
C LEU A 341 -19.44 -11.23 -7.77
N LEU A 342 -20.58 -10.60 -8.01
CA LEU A 342 -21.03 -9.34 -7.44
C LEU A 342 -22.12 -9.62 -6.38
N GLN A 343 -21.98 -8.96 -5.24
CA GLN A 343 -22.93 -8.99 -4.14
C GLN A 343 -23.29 -7.55 -3.75
N LEU A 344 -24.59 -7.28 -3.67
CA LEU A 344 -25.13 -6.00 -3.22
C LEU A 344 -26.00 -6.27 -1.98
N PRO A 345 -25.43 -6.18 -0.77
CA PRO A 345 -26.20 -6.31 0.45
C PRO A 345 -27.22 -5.17 0.59
N SER A 346 -28.31 -5.44 1.30
CA SER A 346 -29.29 -4.45 1.74
C SER A 346 -29.98 -3.67 0.62
N ARG A 347 -30.22 -4.29 -0.54
CA ARG A 347 -30.97 -3.67 -1.66
C ARG A 347 -32.48 -3.88 -1.60
N GLY A 348 -32.98 -4.73 -0.70
CA GLY A 348 -34.41 -4.91 -0.46
C GLY A 348 -35.22 -5.16 -1.74
N ALA A 349 -36.37 -4.49 -1.83
CA ALA A 349 -37.29 -4.63 -2.95
C ALA A 349 -36.71 -4.16 -4.30
N GLU A 350 -35.78 -3.22 -4.30
CA GLU A 350 -35.13 -2.74 -5.52
C GLU A 350 -34.20 -3.80 -6.11
N GLY A 351 -33.44 -4.48 -5.25
CA GLY A 351 -32.62 -5.62 -5.62
C GLY A 351 -33.44 -6.78 -6.20
N ILE A 352 -34.59 -7.08 -5.60
CA ILE A 352 -35.53 -8.11 -6.11
C ILE A 352 -36.05 -7.71 -7.49
N ARG A 353 -36.50 -6.46 -7.65
CA ARG A 353 -36.97 -5.94 -8.96
C ARG A 353 -35.88 -6.01 -10.02
N TRP A 354 -34.62 -5.74 -9.65
CA TRP A 354 -33.49 -5.82 -10.54
C TRP A 354 -33.27 -7.24 -11.10
N ILE A 355 -33.33 -8.24 -10.22
CA ILE A 355 -33.20 -9.64 -10.63
C ILE A 355 -34.38 -10.10 -11.49
N GLU A 356 -35.61 -9.70 -11.18
CA GLU A 356 -36.81 -10.06 -11.95
C GLU A 356 -36.79 -9.47 -13.36
N GLY A 357 -36.36 -8.21 -13.49
CA GLY A 357 -36.18 -7.56 -14.80
C GLY A 357 -35.14 -8.29 -15.66
N LEU A 358 -34.03 -8.72 -15.06
CA LEU A 358 -32.98 -9.46 -15.76
C LEU A 358 -33.50 -10.79 -16.35
N TRP A 359 -34.30 -11.54 -15.58
CA TRP A 359 -34.83 -12.84 -16.05
C TRP A 359 -36.04 -12.75 -16.98
N SER A 360 -36.84 -11.69 -16.89
CA SER A 360 -38.09 -11.57 -17.64
C SER A 360 -37.92 -11.20 -19.13
N ASN A 361 -36.89 -10.44 -19.51
CA ASN A 361 -36.85 -9.78 -20.82
C ASN A 361 -36.04 -10.47 -21.93
N LYS A 362 -35.00 -11.27 -21.63
CA LYS A 362 -34.18 -11.93 -22.67
C LYS A 362 -34.03 -13.45 -22.49
N TRP A 363 -34.11 -13.95 -21.27
CA TRP A 363 -33.96 -15.38 -20.99
C TRP A 363 -35.18 -16.20 -21.40
N ALA A 364 -36.38 -15.61 -21.37
CA ALA A 364 -37.60 -16.25 -21.87
C ALA A 364 -37.53 -16.67 -23.36
N ARG A 365 -36.61 -16.07 -24.15
CA ARG A 365 -36.39 -16.44 -25.57
C ARG A 365 -35.49 -17.67 -25.73
N PHE A 366 -34.67 -17.96 -24.73
CA PHE A 366 -33.95 -19.22 -24.64
C PHE A 366 -34.87 -20.19 -23.89
N ALA A 367 -35.03 -21.43 -24.34
CA ALA A 367 -35.92 -22.42 -23.69
C ALA A 367 -35.39 -22.91 -22.32
N PHE A 368 -34.61 -22.09 -21.61
CA PHE A 368 -33.99 -22.38 -20.33
C PHE A 368 -34.65 -21.55 -19.25
N SER A 369 -35.43 -22.20 -18.40
CA SER A 369 -35.91 -21.59 -17.16
C SER A 369 -34.78 -21.63 -16.13
N PRO A 370 -34.45 -20.51 -15.47
CA PRO A 370 -33.44 -20.50 -14.42
C PRO A 370 -33.85 -21.43 -13.28
N GLN A 371 -32.90 -22.19 -12.75
CA GLN A 371 -33.14 -23.06 -11.60
C GLN A 371 -33.11 -22.23 -10.32
N PRO A 372 -33.96 -22.52 -9.32
CA PRO A 372 -33.93 -21.82 -8.04
C PRO A 372 -32.57 -21.91 -7.35
N VAL A 373 -32.20 -20.86 -6.61
CA VAL A 373 -31.01 -20.81 -5.76
C VAL A 373 -31.47 -20.87 -4.30
N PRO A 374 -30.99 -21.84 -3.50
CA PRO A 374 -31.34 -21.92 -2.08
C PRO A 374 -31.05 -20.61 -1.32
N GLY A 375 -31.99 -20.17 -0.49
CA GLY A 375 -31.86 -18.94 0.30
C GLY A 375 -32.29 -17.64 -0.40
N PHE A 376 -32.61 -17.70 -1.70
CA PHE A 376 -33.07 -16.56 -2.47
C PHE A 376 -34.53 -16.72 -2.90
N THR A 377 -35.31 -15.63 -2.82
CA THR A 377 -36.75 -15.63 -3.11
C THR A 377 -37.06 -15.28 -4.57
N SER A 378 -36.12 -14.65 -5.27
CA SER A 378 -36.26 -14.26 -6.67
C SER A 378 -35.02 -14.59 -7.49
N GLY A 379 -35.22 -14.80 -8.79
CA GLY A 379 -34.20 -15.18 -9.75
C GLY A 379 -33.81 -16.65 -9.74
N GLY A 380 -32.57 -16.93 -10.13
CA GLY A 380 -32.07 -18.30 -10.23
C GLY A 380 -30.68 -18.42 -10.84
N ARG A 381 -30.37 -19.61 -11.34
CA ARG A 381 -29.09 -19.96 -11.96
C ARG A 381 -29.27 -20.69 -13.28
N LEU A 382 -28.25 -20.61 -14.12
CA LEU A 382 -28.10 -21.35 -15.37
C LEU A 382 -26.72 -21.99 -15.43
N SER A 383 -26.61 -23.14 -16.10
CA SER A 383 -25.36 -23.91 -16.19
C SER A 383 -24.96 -24.30 -17.61
N ILE A 384 -25.81 -24.03 -18.62
CA ILE A 384 -25.56 -24.36 -20.02
C ILE A 384 -26.05 -23.19 -20.89
N PRO A 385 -25.24 -22.69 -21.86
CA PRO A 385 -23.87 -23.10 -22.17
C PRO A 385 -22.81 -22.48 -21.24
N PHE A 386 -23.23 -21.62 -20.32
CA PHE A 386 -22.37 -21.00 -19.31
C PHE A 386 -23.00 -21.07 -17.92
N THR A 387 -22.16 -20.95 -16.89
CA THR A 387 -22.62 -20.83 -15.51
C THR A 387 -22.89 -19.38 -15.16
N MET A 388 -24.14 -19.05 -14.84
CA MET A 388 -24.52 -17.73 -14.38
C MET A 388 -25.47 -17.86 -13.20
N ILE A 389 -25.32 -16.97 -12.23
CA ILE A 389 -26.24 -16.80 -11.12
C ILE A 389 -26.73 -15.36 -11.10
N ALA A 390 -28.03 -15.17 -10.90
CA ALA A 390 -28.62 -13.87 -10.66
C ALA A 390 -29.84 -14.12 -9.75
N ALA A 391 -29.70 -13.84 -8.46
CA ALA A 391 -30.70 -14.14 -7.44
C ALA A 391 -30.78 -13.02 -6.39
N ALA A 392 -31.95 -12.80 -5.81
CA ALA A 392 -32.16 -11.79 -4.78
C ALA A 392 -33.13 -12.27 -3.70
N ASN A 393 -32.90 -11.78 -2.48
CA ASN A 393 -33.85 -11.74 -1.37
C ASN A 393 -33.87 -10.33 -0.78
N GLU A 394 -34.55 -10.12 0.35
CA GLU A 394 -34.61 -8.79 0.99
C GLU A 394 -33.24 -8.29 1.48
N ASP A 395 -32.32 -9.20 1.80
CA ASP A 395 -31.03 -8.88 2.41
C ASP A 395 -29.87 -8.76 1.41
N MET A 396 -29.97 -9.41 0.26
CA MET A 396 -28.84 -9.61 -0.65
C MET A 396 -29.28 -9.77 -2.09
N VAL A 397 -28.56 -9.09 -2.99
CA VAL A 397 -28.52 -9.40 -4.42
C VAL A 397 -27.22 -10.10 -4.74
N LEU A 398 -27.31 -11.19 -5.49
CA LEU A 398 -26.20 -12.02 -5.93
C LEU A 398 -26.24 -12.10 -7.46
N ALA A 399 -25.18 -11.66 -8.14
CA ALA A 399 -25.09 -11.76 -9.59
C ALA A 399 -23.67 -12.09 -10.04
N GLY A 400 -23.52 -12.98 -11.01
CA GLY A 400 -22.19 -13.34 -11.47
C GLY A 400 -22.16 -14.47 -12.48
N VAL A 401 -20.98 -14.65 -13.08
CA VAL A 401 -20.64 -15.78 -13.93
C VAL A 401 -19.84 -16.74 -13.06
N ILE A 402 -20.54 -17.61 -12.33
CA ILE A 402 -19.94 -18.54 -11.37
C ILE A 402 -20.86 -19.75 -11.15
N SER A 403 -20.26 -20.91 -10.88
CA SER A 403 -20.96 -22.12 -10.48
C SER A 403 -21.39 -22.02 -9.02
N ASP A 404 -22.65 -22.36 -8.76
CA ASP A 404 -23.20 -22.43 -7.40
C ASP A 404 -22.48 -23.46 -6.53
N SER A 405 -21.93 -24.52 -7.13
CA SER A 405 -21.13 -25.53 -6.42
C SER A 405 -19.83 -24.98 -5.82
N THR A 406 -19.38 -23.81 -6.29
CA THR A 406 -18.16 -23.14 -5.80
C THR A 406 -18.47 -21.89 -5.00
N LEU A 407 -19.74 -21.55 -4.82
CA LEU A 407 -20.15 -20.55 -3.85
C LEU A 407 -19.94 -21.15 -2.46
N GLY A 408 -18.99 -20.58 -1.72
CA GLY A 408 -18.84 -20.90 -0.31
C GLY A 408 -20.12 -20.55 0.47
N ARG A 409 -20.21 -21.11 1.68
CA ARG A 409 -21.28 -20.74 2.61
C ARG A 409 -21.19 -19.24 2.95
N PRO A 410 -22.30 -18.57 3.25
CA PRO A 410 -22.27 -17.19 3.72
C PRO A 410 -21.48 -17.09 5.03
N VAL A 411 -20.50 -16.21 5.07
CA VAL A 411 -19.68 -15.90 6.26
C VAL A 411 -19.44 -14.40 6.36
N PRO A 412 -19.25 -13.85 7.58
CA PRO A 412 -18.73 -12.51 7.76
C PRO A 412 -17.40 -12.29 7.02
N VAL A 413 -17.16 -11.07 6.55
CA VAL A 413 -15.95 -10.72 5.78
C VAL A 413 -14.67 -10.98 6.58
N ASP A 414 -14.68 -10.66 7.87
CA ASP A 414 -13.54 -10.79 8.78
C ASP A 414 -13.07 -12.23 9.03
N GLN A 415 -13.87 -13.23 8.65
CA GLN A 415 -13.48 -14.65 8.70
C GLN A 415 -12.63 -15.08 7.51
N VAL A 416 -12.63 -14.33 6.41
CA VAL A 416 -11.94 -14.68 5.16
C VAL A 416 -10.88 -13.64 4.81
N VAL A 417 -11.22 -12.37 4.93
CA VAL A 417 -10.32 -11.26 4.68
C VAL A 417 -9.92 -10.66 6.03
N PRO A 418 -8.62 -10.45 6.31
CA PRO A 418 -8.18 -9.86 7.56
C PRO A 418 -8.40 -8.33 7.55
N VAL A 419 -9.66 -7.89 7.41
CA VAL A 419 -10.06 -6.47 7.46
C VAL A 419 -9.85 -5.88 8.86
N GLY A 420 -9.60 -6.73 9.86
CA GLY A 420 -9.51 -6.35 11.27
C GLY A 420 -10.90 -6.21 11.90
N LYS A 421 -10.95 -5.64 13.12
CA LYS A 421 -12.20 -5.32 13.82
C LYS A 421 -12.70 -3.91 13.52
N GLU A 422 -12.04 -3.22 12.60
CA GLU A 422 -12.24 -1.80 12.35
C GLU A 422 -13.26 -1.57 11.24
N GLU A 423 -13.94 -0.45 11.30
CA GLU A 423 -14.84 -0.01 10.24
C GLU A 423 -14.00 0.44 9.03
N ALA A 424 -14.49 0.17 7.83
CA ALA A 424 -13.80 0.51 6.60
C ALA A 424 -14.76 1.00 5.52
N VAL A 425 -14.30 1.96 4.71
CA VAL A 425 -14.99 2.41 3.49
C VAL A 425 -14.66 1.49 2.33
N LEU A 426 -13.42 0.99 2.28
CA LEU A 426 -12.96 0.07 1.24
C LEU A 426 -12.03 -0.97 1.83
N TRP A 427 -12.10 -2.20 1.33
CA TRP A 427 -11.07 -3.21 1.57
C TRP A 427 -10.84 -4.05 0.32
N PHE A 428 -9.62 -4.53 0.16
CA PHE A 428 -9.20 -5.37 -0.95
C PHE A 428 -8.38 -6.54 -0.43
N PHE A 429 -8.56 -7.69 -1.04
CA PHE A 429 -7.80 -8.90 -0.80
C PHE A 429 -7.40 -9.54 -2.13
N ALA A 430 -6.17 -10.02 -2.22
CA ALA A 430 -5.73 -10.88 -3.30
C ALA A 430 -4.77 -11.96 -2.82
N ASP A 431 -4.93 -13.15 -3.38
CA ASP A 431 -4.01 -14.28 -3.29
C ASP A 431 -3.34 -14.44 -4.66
N LEU A 432 -2.13 -13.90 -4.79
CA LEU A 432 -1.45 -13.77 -6.08
C LEU A 432 -0.94 -15.11 -6.59
N GLN A 433 -0.67 -16.08 -5.70
CA GLN A 433 -0.36 -17.45 -6.09
C GLN A 433 -1.54 -18.11 -6.79
N LYS A 434 -2.75 -18.01 -6.20
CA LYS A 434 -3.96 -18.56 -6.83
C LYS A 434 -4.32 -17.82 -8.12
N ALA A 435 -4.07 -16.50 -8.16
CA ALA A 435 -4.26 -15.72 -9.37
C ALA A 435 -3.30 -16.18 -10.50
N ALA A 436 -2.04 -16.50 -10.15
CA ALA A 436 -1.07 -17.06 -11.08
C ALA A 436 -1.51 -18.43 -11.63
N ASP A 437 -2.03 -19.32 -10.77
CA ASP A 437 -2.53 -20.64 -11.17
C ASP A 437 -3.76 -20.55 -12.09
N ALA A 438 -4.65 -19.60 -11.80
CA ALA A 438 -5.79 -19.27 -12.65
C ALA A 438 -5.35 -18.73 -14.02
N LEU A 439 -4.36 -17.82 -14.04
CA LEU A 439 -3.82 -17.25 -15.27
C LEU A 439 -3.06 -18.29 -16.11
N GLU A 440 -2.33 -19.22 -15.48
CA GLU A 440 -1.69 -20.36 -16.16
C GLU A 440 -2.71 -21.30 -16.80
N SER A 441 -3.86 -21.49 -16.15
CA SER A 441 -4.96 -22.28 -16.72
C SER A 441 -5.58 -21.58 -17.93
N LEU A 442 -5.67 -20.24 -17.89
CA LEU A 442 -6.16 -19.40 -18.99
C LEU A 442 -5.18 -19.34 -20.18
N SER A 443 -3.87 -19.27 -19.94
CA SER A 443 -2.87 -19.20 -21.02
C SER A 443 -2.86 -20.48 -21.88
N ARG A 444 -3.10 -21.64 -21.25
CA ARG A 444 -3.31 -22.92 -21.96
C ARG A 444 -4.55 -22.90 -22.88
N ILE A 445 -5.51 -22.02 -22.60
CA ILE A 445 -6.72 -21.81 -23.40
C ILE A 445 -6.48 -20.78 -24.51
N THR A 446 -5.67 -19.74 -24.29
CA THR A 446 -5.29 -18.78 -25.34
C THR A 446 -4.46 -19.43 -26.45
N ASP A 447 -3.61 -20.41 -26.12
CA ASP A 447 -2.93 -21.26 -27.11
C ASP A 447 -3.91 -22.02 -28.05
N LEU A 448 -5.15 -22.22 -27.62
CA LEU A 448 -6.23 -22.74 -28.45
C LEU A 448 -6.91 -21.61 -29.25
N ALA A 449 -7.12 -20.43 -28.67
CA ALA A 449 -7.72 -19.26 -29.32
C ALA A 449 -6.84 -18.69 -30.46
N ASP A 450 -5.52 -18.70 -30.32
CA ASP A 450 -4.57 -18.35 -31.39
C ASP A 450 -4.72 -19.28 -32.60
N ARG A 451 -4.99 -20.57 -32.36
CA ARG A 451 -5.30 -21.54 -33.43
C ARG A 451 -6.64 -21.27 -34.11
N PHE A 452 -7.48 -20.42 -33.54
CA PHE A 452 -8.77 -19.97 -34.09
C PHE A 452 -8.76 -18.53 -34.62
N GLY A 453 -7.61 -17.83 -34.61
CA GLY A 453 -7.41 -16.54 -35.28
C GLY A 453 -8.00 -15.32 -34.55
N VAL A 454 -7.80 -15.23 -33.23
CA VAL A 454 -8.15 -14.03 -32.44
C VAL A 454 -6.96 -13.06 -32.42
N ASP A 455 -7.12 -11.87 -33.02
CA ASP A 455 -6.02 -10.96 -33.38
C ASP A 455 -5.43 -10.08 -32.23
N GLU A 456 -5.68 -10.38 -30.95
CA GLU A 456 -5.16 -9.59 -29.82
C GLU A 456 -4.82 -10.48 -28.59
N THR A 457 -4.04 -11.54 -28.80
CA THR A 457 -3.49 -12.30 -27.66
C THR A 457 -2.28 -11.59 -27.06
N PRO A 458 -2.21 -11.43 -25.72
CA PRO A 458 -1.02 -10.87 -25.07
C PRO A 458 0.20 -11.77 -25.30
N ASP A 459 1.40 -11.17 -25.33
CA ASP A 459 2.65 -11.91 -25.55
C ASP A 459 2.79 -13.07 -24.54
N PRO A 460 2.93 -14.33 -25.00
CA PRO A 460 3.11 -15.48 -24.12
C PRO A 460 4.29 -15.37 -23.14
N GLU A 461 5.38 -14.69 -23.53
CA GLU A 461 6.52 -14.47 -22.64
C GLU A 461 6.18 -13.49 -21.51
N ASP A 462 5.39 -12.46 -21.81
CA ASP A 462 4.89 -11.51 -20.81
C ASP A 462 3.93 -12.17 -19.83
N ILE A 463 3.01 -13.02 -20.33
CA ILE A 463 2.12 -13.80 -19.48
C ILE A 463 2.93 -14.75 -18.57
N ALA A 464 3.92 -15.45 -19.12
CA ALA A 464 4.77 -16.36 -18.33
C ALA A 464 5.59 -15.61 -17.27
N ARG A 465 6.09 -14.42 -17.59
CA ARG A 465 6.79 -13.54 -16.64
C ARG A 465 5.84 -13.08 -15.54
N LEU A 466 4.65 -12.60 -15.89
CA LEU A 466 3.63 -12.18 -14.93
C LEU A 466 3.21 -13.32 -13.99
N ILE A 467 3.00 -14.53 -14.51
CA ILE A 467 2.68 -15.72 -13.70
C ILE A 467 3.80 -15.99 -12.68
N ARG A 468 5.08 -15.92 -13.09
CA ARG A 468 6.22 -16.14 -12.18
C ARG A 468 6.30 -15.07 -11.10
N GLU A 469 6.10 -13.80 -11.46
CA GLU A 469 6.08 -12.68 -10.51
C GLU A 469 4.91 -12.83 -9.53
N MET A 470 3.70 -13.12 -10.00
CA MET A 470 2.54 -13.29 -9.14
C MET A 470 2.68 -14.51 -8.21
N ARG A 471 3.33 -15.59 -8.66
CA ARG A 471 3.55 -16.80 -7.86
C ARG A 471 4.62 -16.61 -6.77
N SER A 472 5.57 -15.70 -6.95
CA SER A 472 6.53 -15.33 -5.90
C SER A 472 5.93 -14.41 -4.85
N MET A 473 4.82 -13.74 -5.18
CA MET A 473 4.03 -12.95 -4.26
C MET A 473 3.00 -13.84 -3.56
N GLY A 474 2.75 -13.61 -2.27
CA GLY A 474 1.72 -14.34 -1.53
C GLY A 474 0.40 -13.58 -1.54
N GLN A 475 -0.03 -13.19 -0.34
CA GLN A 475 -1.31 -12.53 -0.13
C GLN A 475 -1.11 -11.05 0.14
N VAL A 476 -2.03 -10.22 -0.37
CA VAL A 476 -2.08 -8.79 -0.10
C VAL A 476 -3.47 -8.44 0.41
N THR A 477 -3.52 -7.67 1.50
CA THR A 477 -4.74 -7.07 2.01
C THR A 477 -4.55 -5.56 2.13
N LEU A 478 -5.56 -4.80 1.74
CA LEU A 478 -5.63 -3.35 1.90
C LEU A 478 -6.95 -3.01 2.57
N VAL A 479 -6.94 -2.11 3.54
CA VAL A 479 -8.11 -1.60 4.26
C VAL A 479 -8.01 -0.10 4.32
N VAL A 480 -9.04 0.59 3.82
CA VAL A 480 -9.17 2.05 3.86
C VAL A 480 -10.24 2.38 4.88
N HIS A 481 -9.83 2.88 6.04
CA HIS A 481 -10.73 3.27 7.11
C HIS A 481 -11.49 4.54 6.74
N ASP A 482 -10.79 5.52 6.17
CA ASP A 482 -11.42 6.73 5.65
C ASP A 482 -10.62 7.30 4.48
N LEU A 483 -11.10 8.39 3.87
CA LEU A 483 -10.46 9.02 2.71
C LEU A 483 -8.99 9.40 2.92
N GLY A 484 -8.56 9.51 4.17
CA GLY A 484 -7.21 9.87 4.54
C GLY A 484 -6.51 8.84 5.42
N SER A 485 -7.03 7.62 5.63
CA SER A 485 -6.31 6.65 6.46
C SER A 485 -6.59 5.21 6.08
N GLY A 486 -5.63 4.34 6.36
CA GLY A 486 -5.78 2.92 6.11
C GLY A 486 -4.54 2.12 6.48
N MET A 487 -4.67 0.82 6.29
CA MET A 487 -3.65 -0.17 6.57
C MET A 487 -3.58 -1.19 5.43
N GLY A 488 -2.41 -1.77 5.24
CA GLY A 488 -2.16 -2.85 4.33
C GLY A 488 -1.32 -3.92 5.01
N SER A 489 -1.45 -5.14 4.56
CA SER A 489 -0.58 -6.23 4.96
C SER A 489 -0.25 -7.11 3.78
N TRP A 490 0.94 -7.69 3.80
CA TRP A 490 1.33 -8.70 2.84
C TRP A 490 1.91 -9.91 3.55
N LYS A 491 1.76 -11.06 2.91
CA LYS A 491 2.41 -12.32 3.28
C LYS A 491 3.07 -12.89 2.05
N GLY A 492 4.26 -13.43 2.21
CA GLY A 492 5.01 -14.12 1.17
C GLY A 492 4.29 -15.37 0.71
N ALA A 493 4.73 -15.88 -0.44
CA ALA A 493 4.28 -17.14 -1.01
C ALA A 493 4.41 -18.30 0.01
N GLU A 494 3.39 -19.14 0.15
CA GLU A 494 3.56 -20.40 0.87
C GLU A 494 4.52 -21.29 0.08
N VAL A 495 5.67 -21.63 0.66
CA VAL A 495 6.57 -22.64 0.08
C VAL A 495 5.96 -24.01 0.38
N PRO A 496 5.62 -24.83 -0.62
CA PRO A 496 5.12 -26.17 -0.36
C PRO A 496 6.14 -26.93 0.48
N ALA A 497 5.70 -27.54 1.59
CA ALA A 497 6.55 -28.46 2.35
C ALA A 497 7.02 -29.58 1.39
N GLN A 498 8.33 -29.69 1.22
CA GLN A 498 8.97 -30.69 0.36
C GLN A 498 8.82 -32.11 0.90
#